data_AF-A0A7C2JER9-F1
#
_entry.id   AF-A0A7C2JER9-F1
#
_cell.length_a   1.000
_cell.length_b   1.000
_cell.length_c   1.000
_cell.angle_alpha   90.00
_cell.angle_beta   90.00
_cell.angle_gamma   90.00
#
_symmetry.space_group_name_H-M   'P 1'
#
loop_
_entity.id
_entity.type
_entity.pdbx_description
1 polymer ?
#
loop_
_entity_poly.entity_id
_entity_poly.type
_entity_poly.pdbx_seq_one_letter_code
_entity_poly.pdbx_strand_id
1 'polypeptide(L)' 'MQIGLDLPESSATSGRSFEEAQTWGRVAKDAKTVSVLCDPTIAMPILVTALSQTGTKALKQRRRPQFGFGRDLSINFG' A
#
# COMPACT_ATOMS: atom_id res chain seq x y z
N MET A 1 -3.91 0.07 -2.47
CA MET A 1 -4.50 -0.77 -3.53
C MET A 1 -5.62 -1.58 -2.90
N GLN A 2 -6.76 -1.66 -3.56
CA GLN A 2 -7.90 -2.47 -3.15
C GLN A 2 -8.26 -3.45 -4.27
N ILE A 3 -8.60 -4.69 -3.91
CA ILE A 3 -8.95 -5.78 -4.83
C ILE A 3 -10.28 -6.36 -4.36
N GLY A 4 -11.25 -6.46 -5.25
CA GLY A 4 -12.55 -7.07 -4.94
C GLY A 4 -13.45 -7.12 -6.17
N LEU A 5 -14.60 -7.76 -6.01
CA LEU A 5 -15.61 -7.91 -7.07
C LEU A 5 -16.68 -6.81 -7.04
N ASP A 6 -16.44 -5.75 -6.27
CA ASP A 6 -17.41 -4.68 -6.05
C ASP A 6 -17.48 -3.74 -7.25
N LEU A 7 -18.65 -3.69 -7.89
CA LEU A 7 -18.92 -2.83 -9.04
C LEU A 7 -19.02 -1.37 -8.57
N PRO A 8 -18.57 -0.36 -9.34
CA PRO A 8 -18.58 1.06 -8.93
C PRO A 8 -19.96 1.61 -8.51
N GLU A 9 -21.06 0.95 -8.88
CA GLU A 9 -22.43 1.34 -8.53
C GLU A 9 -23.00 0.54 -7.34
N SER A 10 -22.28 -0.45 -6.81
CA SER A 10 -22.75 -1.26 -5.70
C SER A 10 -22.60 -0.49 -4.40
N SER A 11 -23.72 -0.11 -3.82
CA SER A 11 -23.85 0.38 -2.44
C SER A 11 -23.58 -0.72 -1.41
N ALA A 12 -22.45 -1.41 -1.55
CA ALA A 12 -21.92 -2.37 -0.62
C ALA A 12 -20.88 -1.68 0.27
N THR A 13 -21.22 -1.53 1.54
CA THR A 13 -20.50 -0.83 2.62
C THR A 13 -19.07 -1.35 2.91
N SER A 14 -18.57 -2.32 2.13
CA SER A 14 -17.27 -2.95 2.29
C SER A 14 -16.12 -2.13 1.68
N GLY A 15 -16.43 -1.18 0.81
CA GLY A 15 -15.48 -0.24 0.23
C GLY A 15 -15.69 1.16 0.76
N ARG A 16 -15.09 1.51 1.90
CA ARG A 16 -14.83 2.94 2.16
C ARG A 16 -13.96 3.42 1.01
N SER A 17 -14.54 4.21 0.11
CA SER A 17 -13.84 4.79 -1.04
C SER A 17 -12.55 5.45 -0.60
N PHE A 18 -11.53 5.47 -1.46
CA PHE A 18 -10.24 6.11 -1.11
C PHE A 18 -10.42 7.55 -0.65
N GLU A 19 -11.45 8.25 -1.14
CA GLU A 19 -11.85 9.59 -0.71
C GLU A 19 -12.35 9.66 0.75
N GLU A 20 -13.11 8.66 1.21
CA GLU A 20 -13.49 8.54 2.61
C GLU A 20 -12.25 8.24 3.47
N ALA A 21 -11.37 7.33 3.02
CA ALA A 21 -10.14 7.02 3.73
C ALA A 21 -9.16 8.21 3.81
N GLN A 22 -9.16 9.10 2.81
CA GLN A 22 -8.42 10.35 2.83
C GLN A 22 -9.02 11.37 3.81
N THR A 23 -10.34 11.44 3.91
CA THR A 23 -11.05 12.33 4.84
C THR A 23 -10.66 12.07 6.29
N TRP A 24 -10.45 10.80 6.65
CA TRP A 24 -10.01 10.40 7.99
C TRP A 24 -8.49 10.35 8.16
N GLY A 25 -7.71 10.76 7.15
CA GLY A 25 -6.25 10.71 7.19
C GLY A 25 -5.64 9.29 7.19
N ARG A 26 -6.44 8.24 6.92
CA ARG A 26 -5.96 6.85 6.77
C ARG A 26 -5.15 6.64 5.49
N VAL A 27 -5.39 7.48 4.50
CA VAL A 27 -4.68 7.52 3.23
C VAL A 27 -4.19 8.96 3.03
N ALA A 28 -2.92 9.15 2.68
CA ALA A 28 -2.39 10.49 2.41
C ALA A 28 -3.07 11.10 1.17
N LYS A 29 -3.22 12.43 1.12
CA LYS A 29 -3.84 13.14 -0.02
C LYS A 29 -3.12 12.86 -1.34
N ASP A 30 -1.81 12.69 -1.32
CA ASP A 30 -0.97 12.37 -2.50
C ASP A 30 -0.72 10.86 -2.68
N ALA A 31 -1.40 10.00 -1.92
CA ALA A 31 -1.19 8.56 -2.05
C ALA A 31 -1.72 8.04 -3.40
N LYS A 32 -0.87 7.33 -4.15
CA LYS A 32 -1.28 6.61 -5.36
C LYS A 32 -2.18 5.43 -4.99
N THR A 33 -3.49 5.60 -5.12
CA THR A 33 -4.49 4.57 -4.86
C THR A 33 -5.02 3.98 -6.16
N VAL A 34 -5.25 2.67 -6.17
CA VAL A 34 -5.81 1.94 -7.32
C VAL A 34 -6.77 0.88 -6.82
N SER A 35 -7.94 0.76 -7.47
CA SER A 35 -8.93 -0.30 -7.26
C SER A 35 -8.94 -1.21 -8.47
N VAL A 36 -8.90 -2.51 -8.25
CA VAL A 36 -8.97 -3.53 -9.31
C VAL A 36 -10.21 -4.39 -9.08
N LEU A 37 -11.08 -4.43 -10.08
CA LEU A 37 -12.24 -5.32 -10.12
C LEU A 37 -11.78 -6.73 -10.51
N CYS A 38 -11.46 -7.56 -9.53
CA CYS A 38 -10.97 -8.92 -9.74
C CYS A 38 -11.18 -9.74 -8.46
N ASP A 39 -11.34 -11.06 -8.62
CA ASP A 39 -11.38 -11.97 -7.48
C ASP A 39 -10.03 -11.96 -6.73
N PRO A 40 -10.01 -11.76 -5.40
CA PRO A 40 -8.79 -11.73 -4.62
C PRO A 40 -7.92 -12.98 -4.74
N THR A 41 -8.51 -14.16 -4.96
CA THR A 41 -7.78 -15.42 -5.09
C THR A 41 -6.95 -15.50 -6.37
N ILE A 42 -7.34 -14.76 -7.41
CA ILE A 42 -6.60 -14.67 -8.68
C ILE A 42 -5.61 -13.50 -8.65
N ALA A 43 -6.04 -12.34 -8.14
CA ALA A 43 -5.21 -11.14 -8.15
C ALA A 43 -4.03 -11.23 -7.16
N MET A 44 -4.23 -11.87 -5.99
CA MET A 44 -3.20 -11.94 -4.94
C MET A 44 -1.95 -12.71 -5.38
N PRO A 45 -2.03 -13.92 -5.97
CA PRO A 45 -0.83 -14.63 -6.45
C PRO A 45 -0.03 -13.86 -7.51
N ILE A 46 -0.72 -13.18 -8.43
CA ILE A 46 -0.09 -12.36 -9.48
C ILE A 46 0.65 -11.19 -8.84
N LEU A 47 -0.01 -10.47 -7.92
CA LEU A 47 0.56 -9.34 -7.21
C LEU A 47 1.79 -9.75 -6.40
N VAL A 48 1.70 -10.84 -5.63
CA VAL A 48 2.82 -11.35 -4.82
C VAL A 48 3.99 -11.75 -5.71
N THR A 49 3.74 -12.42 -6.82
CA THR A 49 4.79 -12.84 -7.77
C THR A 49 5.48 -11.63 -8.39
N ALA A 50 4.70 -10.66 -8.88
CA ALA A 50 5.23 -9.43 -9.47
C ALA A 50 6.04 -8.62 -8.44
N LEU A 51 5.53 -8.48 -7.20
CA LEU A 51 6.23 -7.81 -6.11
C LEU A 51 7.48 -8.56 -5.67
N SER A 52 7.50 -9.89 -5.68
CA SER A 52 8.69 -10.66 -5.33
C SER A 52 9.80 -10.46 -6.38
N GLN A 53 9.44 -10.50 -7.66
CA GLN A 53 10.36 -10.33 -8.78
C GLN A 53 10.92 -8.89 -8.88
N THR A 54 10.06 -7.87 -8.67
CA THR A 54 10.45 -6.45 -8.78
C THR A 54 10.93 -5.85 -7.46
N GLY A 55 10.38 -6.32 -6.35
CA GLY A 55 10.61 -5.80 -5.01
C GLY A 55 12.04 -5.99 -4.53
N THR A 56 12.75 -7.01 -5.01
CA THR A 56 14.18 -7.20 -4.68
C THR A 56 15.05 -6.03 -5.20
N LYS A 57 14.71 -5.45 -6.36
CA LYS A 57 15.38 -4.25 -6.89
C LYS A 57 14.97 -2.98 -6.13
N ALA A 58 13.68 -2.85 -5.83
CA ALA A 58 13.14 -1.71 -5.07
C ALA A 58 13.61 -1.67 -3.61
N LEU A 59 13.74 -2.84 -2.95
CA LEU A 59 14.25 -2.94 -1.57
C LEU A 59 15.73 -2.58 -1.48
N LYS A 60 16.54 -2.92 -2.50
CA LYS A 60 17.96 -2.54 -2.55
C LYS A 60 18.16 -1.02 -2.70
N GLN A 61 17.24 -0.31 -3.37
CA GLN A 61 17.27 1.16 -3.46
C GLN A 61 16.74 1.87 -2.21
N ARG A 62 16.05 1.16 -1.30
CA ARG A 62 15.53 1.77 -0.07
C ARG A 62 16.67 1.96 0.95
N ARG A 63 17.08 3.21 1.17
CA ARG A 63 17.94 3.60 2.31
C ARG A 63 17.15 3.35 3.59
N ARG A 64 17.50 2.28 4.32
CA ARG A 64 16.82 1.93 5.58
C ARG A 64 17.27 2.91 6.65
N PRO A 65 16.39 3.75 7.23
CA PRO A 65 16.76 4.58 8.36
C PRO A 65 17.12 3.67 9.53
N GLN A 66 18.34 3.83 10.05
CA GLN A 66 18.77 3.22 11.29
C GLN A 66 18.53 4.23 12.41
N PHE A 67 17.70 3.84 13.36
CA PHE A 67 17.41 4.62 14.55
C PHE A 67 18.39 4.19 15.63
N GLY A 68 19.35 5.05 15.97
CA GLY A 68 20.22 4.87 17.12
C GLY A 68 19.53 5.44 18.36
N PHE A 69 19.08 4.57 19.25
CA PHE A 69 18.51 4.95 20.54
C PHE A 69 19.61 5.03 21.60
N GLY A 70 20.09 6.24 21.87
CA GLY A 70 21.00 6.57 22.97
C GLY A 70 20.36 7.56 23.96
N ARG A 71 21.16 8.48 24.55
CA ARG A 71 20.63 9.64 25.30
C ARG A 71 19.90 10.66 24.42
N ASP A 72 20.08 10.57 23.10
CA ASP A 72 19.41 11.39 22.09
C ASP A 72 18.94 10.47 20.93
N LEU A 73 17.87 10.87 20.23
CA LEU A 73 17.28 10.12 19.13
C LEU A 73 18.03 10.42 17.82
N SER A 74 18.94 9.54 17.41
CA SER A 74 19.70 9.72 16.16
C SER A 74 19.09 8.90 15.01
N ILE A 75 18.88 9.53 13.86
CA ILE A 75 18.36 8.89 12.64
C ILE A 75 19.45 8.92 11.57
N ASN A 76 20.02 7.77 11.23
CA ASN A 76 21.03 7.65 10.18
C ASN A 76 20.44 6.99 8.93
N PHE A 77 20.67 7.57 7.75
CA PHE A 77 20.24 7.00 6.48
C PHE A 77 21.47 6.45 5.76
N GLY A 78 21.72 5.14 5.85
CA GLY A 78 22.80 4.46 5.12
C GLY A 78 22.71 4.67 3.61
#